data_AF-A0A4R8SRA0-F1
#
_entry.id   AF-A0A4R8SRA0-F1
#
_cell.length_a   1.000
_cell.length_b   1.000
_cell.length_c   1.000
_cell.angle_alpha   90.00
_cell.angle_beta   90.00
_cell.angle_gamma   90.00
#
_symmetry.space_group_name_H-M   'P 1'
#
loop_
_entity.id
_entity.type
_entity.pdbx_description
1 polymer ?
#
loop_
_entity_poly.entity_id
_entity_poly.type
_entity_poly.pdbx_seq_one_letter_code
_entity_poly.pdbx_strand_id
1 'polypeptide(L)' 'MDTDEIWQLIDTERGTLADQLAQIPAQDWDRPSLCGQWRVRDVVGHILFASEYSLSRTLCGCHPGAR' A
#
# COMPACT_ATOMS: atom_id res chain seq x y z
N MET A 1 -18.94 6.87 13.80
CA MET A 1 -18.61 6.06 12.62
C MET A 1 -18.78 4.61 13.00
N ASP A 2 -19.69 3.92 12.32
CA ASP A 2 -19.75 2.46 12.43
C ASP A 2 -18.63 1.80 11.62
N THR A 3 -18.51 0.48 11.74
CA THR A 3 -17.47 -0.30 11.05
C THR A 3 -17.60 -0.23 9.52
N ASP A 4 -18.82 -0.14 8.98
CA ASP A 4 -19.07 -0.11 7.54
C ASP A 4 -18.65 1.25 6.96
N GLU A 5 -18.96 2.34 7.66
CA GLU A 5 -18.49 3.69 7.31
C GLU A 5 -16.96 3.78 7.32
N ILE A 6 -16.28 3.12 8.27
CA ILE A 6 -14.81 3.05 8.32
C ILE A 6 -14.27 2.30 7.10
N TRP A 7 -14.85 1.16 6.74
CA TRP A 7 -14.37 0.37 5.59
C TRP A 7 -14.62 1.07 4.25
N GLN A 8 -15.75 1.75 4.09
CA GLN A 8 -16.02 2.58 2.90
C GLN A 8 -14.97 3.68 2.72
N LEU A 9 -14.58 4.33 3.82
CA LEU A 9 -13.52 5.33 3.79
C LEU A 9 -12.18 4.69 3.41
N ILE A 10 -11.82 3.55 4.00
CA ILE A 10 -10.58 2.82 3.67
C ILE A 10 -10.51 2.47 2.19
N ASP A 11 -11.61 1.97 1.61
CA ASP A 11 -11.65 1.61 0.19
C ASP A 11 -11.49 2.84 -0.72
N THR A 12 -12.12 3.96 -0.35
CA THR A 12 -11.99 5.24 -1.05
C THR A 12 -10.55 5.75 -1.05
N GLU A 13 -9.90 5.74 0.11
CA GLU A 13 -8.52 6.20 0.26
C GLU A 13 -7.53 5.27 -0.46
N ARG A 14 -7.78 3.94 -0.45
CA ARG A 14 -6.99 2.98 -1.22
C ARG A 14 -7.08 3.20 -2.73
N GLY A 15 -8.28 3.47 -3.24
CA GLY A 15 -8.49 3.83 -4.65
C GLY A 15 -7.74 5.11 -5.02
N THR A 16 -7.89 6.14 -4.21
CA THR A 16 -7.18 7.42 -4.40
C THR A 16 -5.66 7.25 -4.41
N LEU A 17 -5.11 6.45 -3.48
CA LEU A 17 -3.69 6.13 -3.45
C LEU A 17 -3.26 5.39 -4.73
N ALA A 18 -4.03 4.40 -5.18
CA ALA A 18 -3.73 3.65 -6.40
C ALA A 18 -3.68 4.57 -7.64
N ASP A 19 -4.64 5.49 -7.77
CA ASP A 19 -4.69 6.46 -8.86
C ASP A 19 -3.49 7.42 -8.86
N GLN A 20 -3.01 7.79 -7.67
CA GLN A 20 -1.79 8.61 -7.53
C GLN A 20 -0.53 7.82 -7.92
N LEU A 21 -0.40 6.59 -7.43
CA LEU A 21 0.74 5.73 -7.74
C LEU A 21 0.83 5.38 -9.23
N ALA A 22 -0.31 5.22 -9.90
CA ALA A 22 -0.39 4.96 -11.34
C ALA A 22 0.16 6.10 -12.20
N GLN A 23 0.21 7.33 -11.67
CA GLN A 23 0.74 8.50 -12.37
C GLN A 23 2.26 8.65 -12.24
N ILE A 24 2.92 7.83 -11.41
CA ILE A 24 4.38 7.90 -11.22
C ILE A 24 5.09 7.30 -12.43
N PRO A 25 5.92 8.06 -13.16
CA PRO A 25 6.71 7.53 -14.26
C PRO A 25 7.64 6.39 -13.80
N ALA A 26 7.83 5.37 -14.64
CA ALA A 26 8.64 4.20 -14.30
C ALA A 26 10.06 4.56 -13.77
N GLN A 27 10.69 5.58 -14.34
CA GLN A 27 12.01 6.07 -13.95
C GLN A 27 12.04 6.71 -12.55
N ASP A 28 10.92 7.26 -12.08
CA ASP A 28 10.87 7.99 -10.81
C ASP A 28 10.71 7.05 -9.60
N TRP A 29 10.39 5.78 -9.83
CA TRP A 29 10.31 4.77 -8.78
C TRP A 29 11.65 4.48 -8.08
N ASP A 30 12.78 4.74 -8.74
CA ASP A 30 14.12 4.62 -8.17
C ASP A 30 14.64 5.94 -7.58
N ARG A 31 13.88 7.04 -7.69
CA ARG A 31 14.30 8.35 -7.18
C ARG A 31 14.37 8.33 -5.65
N PRO A 32 15.37 8.98 -5.02
CA PRO A 32 15.38 9.21 -3.58
C PRO A 32 14.10 9.91 -3.11
N SER A 33 13.52 9.43 -2.02
CA SER A 33 12.38 10.05 -1.36
C SER A 33 12.83 11.06 -0.30
N LEU A 34 11.86 11.78 0.28
CA LEU A 34 12.10 12.64 1.44
C LEU A 34 12.29 11.85 2.74
N CYS A 35 11.99 10.54 2.75
CA CYS A 35 12.12 9.65 3.90
C CYS A 35 13.57 9.17 4.12
N GLY A 36 14.56 10.06 3.92
CA GLY A 36 15.97 9.76 4.08
C GLY A 36 16.50 8.78 3.03
N GLN A 37 16.88 7.57 3.46
CA GLN A 37 17.59 6.59 2.63
C GLN A 37 16.68 5.73 1.72
N TRP A 38 15.40 6.05 1.65
CA TRP A 38 14.43 5.26 0.90
C TRP A 38 14.18 5.84 -0.48
N ARG A 39 14.05 4.98 -1.49
CA ARG A 39 13.52 5.38 -2.79
C ARG A 39 12.00 5.43 -2.72
N VAL A 40 11.38 6.04 -3.72
CA VAL A 40 9.90 6.09 -3.86
C VAL A 40 9.29 4.69 -3.72
N ARG A 41 9.84 3.67 -4.39
CA ARG A 41 9.35 2.28 -4.27
C ARG A 41 9.42 1.70 -2.86
N ASP A 42 10.44 2.08 -2.09
CA ASP A 42 10.65 1.54 -0.74
C ASP A 42 9.61 2.15 0.21
N VAL A 43 9.31 3.45 0.07
CA VAL A 43 8.23 4.13 0.80
C VAL A 43 6.86 3.52 0.48
N VAL A 44 6.56 3.33 -0.81
CA VAL A 44 5.30 2.71 -1.23
C VAL A 44 5.17 1.29 -0.68
N GLY A 45 6.24 0.49 -0.77
CA GLY A 45 6.28 -0.84 -0.17
C GLY A 45 6.03 -0.84 1.34
N HIS A 46 6.58 0.14 2.07
CA HIS A 46 6.34 0.30 3.50
C HIS A 46 4.87 0.60 3.84
N ILE A 47 4.22 1.48 3.08
CA ILE A 47 2.79 1.81 3.26
C ILE A 47 1.92 0.58 3.00
N LEU A 48 2.17 -0.12 1.89
CA LEU A 48 1.39 -1.29 1.48
C LEU A 48 1.60 -2.50 2.41
N PHE A 49 2.79 -2.65 2.99
CA PHE A 49 3.06 -3.69 3.96
C PHE A 49 2.11 -3.60 5.17
N ALA A 50 1.85 -2.40 5.68
CA ALA A 50 0.90 -2.23 6.79
C ALA A 50 -0.55 -2.59 6.41
N SER A 51 -0.92 -2.48 5.13
CA SER A 51 -2.29 -2.79 4.66
C SER A 51 -2.53 -4.26 4.34
N GLU A 52 -1.49 -5.02 3.98
CA GLU A 52 -1.59 -6.44 3.60
C GLU A 52 -1.39 -7.38 4.79
N TYR A 53 -0.58 -7.00 5.77
CA TYR A 53 -0.24 -7.83 6.93
C TYR A 53 -1.29 -7.69 8.05
N SER A 54 -2.49 -8.21 7.79
CA SER A 54 -3.33 -8.68 8.90
C SER A 54 -2.66 -9.91 9.51
N LEU A 55 -2.28 -9.85 10.79
CA LEU A 55 -1.58 -10.92 11.51
C LEU A 55 -2.22 -12.31 11.28
N SER A 56 -3.55 -12.37 11.16
CA SER A 56 -4.29 -13.60 10.92
C SER A 56 -3.93 -14.30 9.60
N ARG A 57 -3.55 -13.53 8.57
CA ARG A 57 -3.29 -14.03 7.22
C ARG A 57 -1.84 -14.48 7.05
N THR A 58 -0.90 -13.82 7.73
CA THR A 58 0.51 -14.23 7.81
C THR A 58 0.67 -15.52 8.61
N LEU A 59 -0.08 -15.71 9.71
CA LEU A 59 -0.07 -16.93 10.50
C LEU A 59 -0.63 -18.15 9.75
N CYS A 60 -1.62 -17.94 8.87
CA CYS A 60 -2.20 -19.00 8.04
C CYS A 60 -1.42 -19.26 6.73
N GLY A 61 -0.37 -18.48 6.40
CA GLY A 61 0.41 -18.67 5.18
C GLY A 61 -0.31 -18.37 3.87
N CYS A 62 -1.46 -17.68 3.91
CA CYS A 62 -2.27 -17.40 2.73
C CYS A 62 -1.81 -16.12 2.01
N HIS A 63 -0.88 -16.24 1.07
CA HIS A 63 -0.43 -15.11 0.26
C HIS A 63 -1.50 -14.70 -0.79
N PRO A 64 -1.79 -13.41 -1.01
CA PRO A 64 -2.78 -12.94 -1.99
C PRO A 64 -2.45 -13.28 -3.46
N GLY A 65 -1.22 -13.70 -3.75
CA GLY A 65 -0.70 -13.87 -5.12
C GLY A 65 -0.60 -15.32 -5.61
N ALA A 66 -1.13 -16.31 -4.88
CA ALA A 66 -1.21 -17.68 -5.35
C ALA A 66 -2.49 -17.90 -6.18
N ARG A 67 -2.48 -17.41 -7.42
CA ARG A 67 -3.34 -17.89 -8.50
C ARG A 67 -2.49 -18.07 -9.75
#